data_AF-A0A645CSX3-F1
#
_entry.id   AF-A0A645CSX3-F1
#
_cell.length_a   1.000
_cell.length_b   1.000
_cell.length_c   1.000
_cell.angle_alpha   90.00
_cell.angle_beta   90.00
_cell.angle_gamma   90.00
#
_symmetry.space_group_name_H-M   'P 1'
#
loop_
_entity.id
_entity.type
_entity.pdbx_description
1 polymer ?
#
loop_
_entity_poly.entity_id
_entity_poly.type
_entity_poly.pdbx_seq_one_letter_code
_entity_poly.pdbx_strand_id
1 'polypeptide(L)'
;MADSVVRFCSSNLKAVSYFNSYLPLLADRKFNLDKHIKVLSNMKVNEPVEQIKELYKGISYELPFVEELENKFLSRELFNDLNSKDSQEYKEAIRRLASFLMGETSEKISREKAPIVRKAKMNEEKISLFKKVIAYGKGGAK
;
A
#
# COMPACT_ATOMS: atom_id res chain seq x y z
N MET A 1 7.79 28.48 -0.54
CA MET A 1 8.18 27.06 -0.31
C MET A 1 6.93 26.34 0.17
N ALA A 2 6.68 25.12 -0.29
CA ALA A 2 5.54 24.35 0.20
C ALA A 2 5.88 23.73 1.56
N ASP A 3 4.94 23.73 2.50
CA ASP A 3 5.12 23.13 3.83
C ASP A 3 5.11 21.60 3.78
N SER A 4 4.38 21.02 2.82
CA SER A 4 4.28 19.57 2.61
C SER A 4 4.06 19.27 1.13
N VAL A 5 4.60 18.15 0.66
CA VAL A 5 4.51 17.75 -0.74
C VAL A 5 3.94 16.34 -0.83
N VAL A 6 2.86 16.22 -1.58
CA VAL A 6 2.22 14.94 -1.91
C VAL A 6 2.64 14.54 -3.31
N ARG A 7 3.13 13.31 -3.47
CA ARG A 7 3.55 12.74 -4.75
C ARG A 7 2.61 11.63 -5.15
N PHE A 8 1.92 11.84 -6.26
CA PHE A 8 1.11 10.79 -6.88
C PHE A 8 1.99 9.89 -7.74
N CYS A 9 1.98 8.60 -7.41
CA CYS A 9 2.71 7.54 -8.08
C CYS A 9 1.72 6.71 -8.89
N SER A 10 2.08 6.33 -10.12
CA SER A 10 1.20 5.55 -11.00
C SER A 10 1.85 4.20 -11.30
N SER A 11 1.05 3.21 -11.64
CA SER A 11 1.49 1.87 -12.04
C SER A 11 2.26 1.81 -13.37
N ASN A 12 2.24 2.89 -14.16
CA ASN A 12 2.87 2.90 -15.48
C ASN A 12 4.42 2.89 -15.38
N LEU A 13 5.06 2.01 -16.15
CA LEU A 13 6.53 1.93 -16.25
C LEU A 13 7.20 3.28 -16.56
N LYS A 14 6.59 4.12 -17.39
CA LYS A 14 7.09 5.47 -17.68
C LYS A 14 7.10 6.34 -16.42
N ALA A 15 6.04 6.26 -15.60
CA ALA A 15 5.94 7.01 -14.36
C ALA A 15 6.96 6.53 -13.33
N VAL A 16 7.19 5.22 -13.24
CA VAL A 16 8.22 4.63 -12.35
C VAL A 16 9.62 5.07 -12.78
N SER A 17 9.94 4.97 -14.08
CA SER A 17 11.23 5.39 -14.62
C SER A 17 11.48 6.88 -14.41
N TYR A 18 10.46 7.72 -14.66
CA TYR A 18 10.52 9.16 -14.40
C TYR A 18 10.78 9.45 -12.92
N PHE A 19 10.05 8.79 -12.02
CA PHE A 19 10.22 8.97 -10.59
C PHE A 19 11.66 8.65 -10.14
N ASN A 20 12.21 7.52 -10.57
CA ASN A 20 13.58 7.14 -10.24
C ASN A 20 14.63 8.11 -10.81
N SER A 21 14.39 8.62 -12.02
CA SER A 21 15.29 9.57 -12.68
C SER A 21 15.22 10.97 -12.08
N TYR A 22 14.10 11.33 -11.45
CA TYR A 22 13.85 12.67 -10.90
C TYR A 22 14.35 12.83 -9.45
N LEU A 23 14.42 11.76 -8.66
CA LEU A 23 14.91 11.82 -7.27
C LEU A 23 16.32 12.40 -7.12
N PRO A 24 17.31 12.08 -7.98
CA PRO A 24 18.65 12.67 -7.91
C PRO A 24 18.66 14.19 -8.12
N LEU A 25 17.72 14.72 -8.90
CA LEU A 25 17.62 16.17 -9.17
C LEU A 25 17.08 16.96 -7.98
N LEU A 26 16.35 16.28 -7.09
CA LEU A 26 15.81 16.84 -5.85
C LEU A 26 16.65 16.50 -4.62
N ALA A 27 17.89 16.03 -4.80
CA ALA A 27 18.78 15.67 -3.70
C ALA A 27 19.24 16.87 -2.84
N ASP A 28 18.94 18.11 -3.27
CA ASP A 28 19.17 19.28 -2.44
C ASP A 28 18.30 19.20 -1.16
N ARG A 29 18.94 19.40 -0.01
CA ARG A 29 18.31 19.31 1.33
C ARG A 29 17.10 20.23 1.47
N LYS A 30 17.03 21.31 0.69
CA LYS A 30 15.89 22.25 0.66
C LYS A 30 14.57 21.61 0.27
N PHE A 31 14.61 20.48 -0.43
CA PHE A 31 13.41 19.76 -0.88
C PHE A 31 12.97 18.67 0.09
N ASN A 32 13.66 18.42 1.20
CA ASN A 32 13.20 17.53 2.29
C ASN A 32 12.53 16.23 1.81
N LEU A 33 13.17 15.47 0.92
CA LEU A 33 12.60 14.30 0.24
C LEU A 33 11.94 13.28 1.18
N ASP A 34 12.50 13.11 2.38
CA ASP A 34 12.01 12.18 3.41
C ASP A 34 10.63 12.55 3.97
N LYS A 35 10.23 13.83 3.87
CA LYS A 35 8.93 14.31 4.35
C LYS A 35 7.82 14.20 3.31
N HIS A 36 8.14 13.76 2.09
CA HIS A 36 7.15 13.72 1.02
C HIS A 36 6.24 12.51 1.17
N ILE A 37 4.95 12.76 1.07
CA ILE A 37 3.92 11.74 1.19
C ILE A 37 3.74 11.12 -0.19
N LYS A 38 3.98 9.82 -0.31
CA LYS A 38 3.77 9.09 -1.58
C LYS A 38 2.38 8.45 -1.56
N VAL A 39 1.59 8.75 -2.58
CA VAL A 39 0.24 8.22 -2.78
C VAL A 39 0.25 7.44 -4.09
N LEU A 40 -0.07 6.15 -4.02
CA LEU A 40 -0.22 5.34 -5.21
C LEU A 40 -1.64 5.55 -5.77
N SER A 41 -1.76 6.02 -7.01
CA SER A 41 -3.04 6.36 -7.62
C SER A 41 -3.33 5.57 -8.89
N ASN A 42 -4.63 5.53 -9.21
CA ASN A 42 -5.16 4.90 -10.41
C ASN A 42 -4.89 3.40 -10.49
N MET A 43 -4.96 2.71 -9.34
CA MET A 43 -4.64 1.29 -9.28
C MET A 43 -5.79 0.46 -9.82
N LYS A 44 -5.55 -0.22 -10.94
CA LYS A 44 -6.50 -1.19 -11.50
C LYS A 44 -6.29 -2.56 -10.85
N VAL A 45 -7.38 -3.32 -10.72
CA VAL A 45 -7.36 -4.67 -10.11
C VAL A 45 -6.42 -5.64 -10.85
N ASN A 46 -6.23 -5.42 -12.15
CA ASN A 46 -5.41 -6.28 -13.02
C ASN A 46 -3.92 -5.91 -13.02
N GLU A 47 -3.51 -4.85 -12.32
CA GLU A 47 -2.12 -4.40 -12.28
C GLU A 47 -1.38 -5.01 -11.08
N PRO A 48 -0.06 -5.25 -11.20
CA PRO A 48 0.74 -5.85 -10.14
C PRO A 48 1.04 -4.84 -9.03
N VAL A 49 0.02 -4.49 -8.25
CA VAL A 49 0.04 -3.47 -7.19
C VAL A 49 1.20 -3.67 -6.24
N GLU A 50 1.43 -4.91 -5.80
CA GLU A 50 2.46 -5.23 -4.81
C GLU A 50 3.89 -5.00 -5.34
N GLN A 51 4.13 -5.34 -6.61
CA GLN A 51 5.43 -5.12 -7.24
C GLN A 51 5.71 -3.62 -7.42
N ILE A 52 4.68 -2.86 -7.78
CA ILE A 52 4.76 -1.40 -7.93
C ILE A 52 5.02 -0.74 -6.56
N LYS A 53 4.41 -1.25 -5.48
CA LYS A 53 4.68 -0.76 -4.14
C LYS A 53 6.13 -0.91 -3.72
N GLU A 54 6.71 -2.07 -4.01
CA GLU A 54 8.13 -2.35 -3.73
C GLU A 54 9.06 -1.44 -4.55
N LEU A 55 8.69 -1.11 -5.79
CA LEU A 55 9.46 -0.19 -6.64
C LEU A 55 9.50 1.24 -6.07
N TYR A 56 8.36 1.77 -5.63
CA TYR A 56 8.28 3.16 -5.17
C TYR A 56 8.81 3.37 -3.74
N LYS A 57 8.75 2.32 -2.89
CA LYS A 57 9.13 2.27 -1.46
C LYS A 57 8.50 3.37 -0.60
N GLY A 58 7.80 3.00 0.47
CA GLY A 58 7.23 3.98 1.42
C GLY A 58 6.03 4.74 0.85
N ILE A 59 5.11 4.02 0.20
CA ILE A 59 3.78 4.54 -0.12
C ILE A 59 2.94 4.59 1.17
N SER A 60 2.28 5.73 1.40
CA SER A 60 1.47 5.97 2.60
C SER A 60 -0.03 5.75 2.35
N TYR A 61 -0.50 6.01 1.13
CA TYR A 61 -1.91 5.90 0.75
C TYR A 61 -2.07 5.28 -0.63
N GLU A 62 -3.22 4.63 -0.83
CA GLU A 62 -3.59 3.99 -2.09
C GLU A 62 -4.95 4.51 -2.53
N LEU A 63 -5.05 4.84 -3.82
CA LEU A 63 -6.28 5.28 -4.46
C LEU A 63 -6.64 4.28 -5.57
N PRO A 64 -7.73 3.51 -5.40
CA PRO A 64 -8.18 2.57 -6.42
C PRO A 64 -8.69 3.30 -7.66
N PHE A 65 -8.67 2.61 -8.80
CA PHE A 65 -9.34 3.08 -10.01
C PHE A 65 -10.85 3.03 -9.85
N VAL A 66 -11.53 4.11 -10.23
CA VAL A 66 -13.00 4.22 -10.21
C VAL A 66 -13.47 4.70 -11.58
N GLU A 67 -14.22 3.86 -12.28
CA GLU A 67 -14.75 4.17 -13.61
C GLU A 67 -15.74 5.35 -13.59
N GLU A 68 -16.55 5.46 -12.53
CA GLU A 68 -17.47 6.59 -12.32
C GLU A 68 -16.72 7.94 -12.34
N LEU A 69 -15.50 7.99 -11.79
CA LEU A 69 -14.70 9.21 -11.75
C LEU A 69 -14.25 9.64 -13.15
N GLU A 70 -13.86 8.68 -13.99
CA GLU A 70 -13.47 8.92 -15.39
C GLU A 70 -14.68 9.39 -16.20
N ASN A 71 -15.83 8.73 -16.06
CA ASN A 71 -17.06 9.12 -16.74
C ASN A 71 -17.51 10.53 -16.34
N LYS A 72 -17.44 10.89 -15.06
CA LYS A 72 -17.77 12.24 -14.59
C LYS A 72 -16.78 13.30 -15.09
N PHE A 73 -15.50 12.95 -15.17
CA PHE A 73 -14.50 13.83 -15.77
C PHE A 73 -14.84 14.13 -17.25
N LEU A 74 -15.22 13.11 -18.02
CA LEU A 74 -15.65 13.27 -19.42
C LEU A 74 -16.95 14.09 -19.55
N SER A 75 -17.91 13.87 -18.63
CA SER A 75 -19.18 14.58 -18.59
C SER A 75 -19.09 16.00 -18.01
N ARG A 76 -17.91 16.47 -17.56
CA ARG A 76 -17.69 17.77 -16.88
C ARG A 76 -18.42 17.91 -15.54
N GLU A 77 -18.68 16.79 -14.88
CA GLU A 77 -19.42 16.70 -13.62
C GLU A 77 -18.52 16.24 -12.46
N LEU A 78 -17.23 16.58 -12.51
CA LEU A 78 -16.22 16.08 -11.56
C LEU A 78 -16.52 16.44 -10.09
N PHE A 79 -17.18 17.59 -9.87
CA PHE A 79 -17.53 18.07 -8.53
C PHE A 79 -18.83 17.46 -7.99
N ASN A 80 -19.54 16.66 -8.79
CA ASN A 80 -20.75 15.98 -8.33
C ASN A 80 -20.40 14.75 -7.49
N ASP A 81 -21.18 14.50 -6.43
CA ASP A 81 -20.96 13.40 -5.50
C ASP A 81 -20.90 12.02 -6.17
N LEU A 82 -19.87 11.24 -5.86
CA LEU A 82 -19.72 9.86 -6.34
C LEU A 82 -20.69 8.94 -5.58
N ASN A 83 -21.52 8.19 -6.30
CA ASN A 83 -22.62 7.41 -5.71
C ASN A 83 -22.46 5.90 -5.87
N SER A 84 -21.53 5.43 -6.70
CA SER A 84 -21.27 4.00 -6.86
C SER A 84 -20.76 3.34 -5.57
N LYS A 85 -20.86 2.01 -5.51
CA LYS A 85 -20.27 1.20 -4.42
C LYS A 85 -18.75 1.25 -4.48
N ASP A 86 -18.18 1.19 -5.68
CA ASP A 86 -16.73 1.17 -5.89
C ASP A 86 -16.09 2.53 -5.56
N SER A 87 -16.87 3.62 -5.59
CA SER A 87 -16.39 4.95 -5.25
C SER A 87 -16.33 5.21 -3.75
N GLN A 88 -16.90 4.35 -2.91
CA GLN A 88 -16.83 4.51 -1.45
C GLN A 88 -15.40 4.36 -0.93
N GLU A 89 -14.66 3.34 -1.41
CA GLU A 89 -13.27 3.12 -1.02
C GLU A 89 -12.37 4.31 -1.43
N TYR A 90 -12.59 4.83 -2.64
CA TYR A 90 -11.90 6.04 -3.11
C TYR A 90 -12.21 7.26 -2.26
N LYS A 91 -13.49 7.51 -1.94
CA LYS A 91 -13.90 8.63 -1.07
C LYS A 91 -13.29 8.54 0.32
N GLU A 92 -13.27 7.35 0.90
CA GLU A 92 -12.64 7.13 2.21
C GLU A 92 -11.13 7.40 2.15
N ALA A 93 -10.44 6.90 1.13
CA ALA A 93 -9.00 7.11 0.98
C ALA A 93 -8.65 8.59 0.78
N ILE A 94 -9.42 9.32 -0.05
CA ILE A 94 -9.26 10.78 -0.21
C ILE A 94 -9.56 11.52 1.09
N ARG A 95 -10.63 11.16 1.81
CA ARG A 95 -10.96 11.78 3.10
C ARG A 95 -9.82 11.57 4.11
N ARG A 96 -9.27 10.36 4.21
CA ARG A 96 -8.13 10.06 5.10
C ARG A 96 -6.89 10.88 4.73
N LEU A 97 -6.59 11.02 3.43
CA LEU A 97 -5.48 11.84 2.96
C LEU A 97 -5.71 13.33 3.28
N ALA A 98 -6.92 13.84 3.05
CA ALA A 98 -7.27 15.23 3.34
C ALA A 98 -7.16 15.54 4.84
N SER A 99 -7.74 14.69 5.70
CA SER A 99 -7.63 14.84 7.16
C SER A 99 -6.17 14.81 7.64
N PHE A 100 -5.35 13.92 7.08
CA PHE A 100 -3.92 13.87 7.39
C PHE A 100 -3.20 15.18 7.02
N LEU A 101 -3.46 15.71 5.83
CA LEU A 101 -2.85 16.97 5.36
C LEU A 101 -3.33 18.19 6.15
N MET A 102 -4.59 18.20 6.58
CA MET A 102 -5.18 19.26 7.39
C MET A 102 -4.78 19.19 8.86
N GLY A 103 -4.07 18.15 9.29
CA GLY A 103 -3.67 17.96 10.69
C GLY A 103 -4.83 17.54 11.60
N GLU A 104 -5.97 17.14 11.02
CA GLU A 104 -7.11 16.60 11.75
C GLU A 104 -6.75 15.18 12.21
N THR A 105 -6.12 15.11 13.37
CA THR A 105 -5.71 13.84 14.00
C THR A 105 -6.96 13.13 14.50
N SER A 106 -7.62 12.34 13.65
CA SER A 106 -8.50 11.29 14.14
C SER A 106 -7.66 10.05 14.45
N GLU A 107 -7.31 9.89 15.72
CA GLU A 107 -6.69 8.68 16.28
C GLU A 107 -7.63 7.46 16.17
N LYS A 108 -8.01 6.98 14.97
CA LYS A 108 -8.82 5.74 14.85
C LYS A 108 -8.59 4.94 13.55
N ILE A 109 -7.36 4.59 13.17
CA ILE A 109 -7.10 3.34 12.41
C ILE A 109 -5.75 2.75 12.84
N SER A 110 -5.69 2.06 13.97
CA SER A 110 -4.52 1.19 14.32
C SER A 110 -4.81 0.12 15.38
N ARG A 111 -6.05 -0.36 15.55
CA ARG A 111 -6.35 -1.51 16.44
C ARG A 111 -7.04 -2.73 15.82
N GLU A 112 -7.37 -2.71 14.54
CA GLU A 112 -7.78 -3.90 13.78
C GLU A 112 -7.07 -3.82 12.44
N LYS A 113 -5.99 -4.55 12.14
CA LYS A 113 -5.87 -6.00 12.14
C LYS A 113 -4.39 -6.35 12.35
N ALA A 114 -3.99 -6.68 13.59
CA ALA A 114 -2.83 -7.55 13.76
C ALA A 114 -3.28 -8.98 13.41
N PRO A 115 -2.49 -9.77 12.65
CA PRO A 115 -2.85 -11.16 12.42
C PRO A 115 -2.84 -11.89 13.77
N ILE A 116 -3.93 -12.60 14.05
CA ILE A 116 -4.03 -13.52 15.18
C ILE A 116 -3.03 -14.65 14.90
N VAL A 117 -1.78 -14.48 15.34
CA VAL A 117 -0.82 -15.57 15.39
C VAL A 117 -1.30 -16.52 16.48
N ARG A 118 -2.09 -17.52 16.09
CA ARG A 118 -2.35 -18.68 16.93
C ARG A 118 -1.00 -19.36 17.18
N LYS A 119 -0.35 -19.06 18.30
CA LYS A 119 0.74 -19.90 18.83
C LYS A 119 0.12 -21.25 19.13
N ALA A 120 0.24 -22.19 18.20
CA ALA A 120 -0.02 -23.60 18.46
C ALA A 120 1.01 -24.05 19.49
N LYS A 121 0.59 -24.22 20.75
CA LYS A 121 1.37 -24.95 21.75
C LYS A 121 1.41 -26.41 21.30
N MET A 122 2.52 -26.81 20.69
CA MET A 122 2.79 -28.19 20.33
C MET A 122 3.20 -28.94 21.61
N ASN A 123 2.38 -29.90 22.03
CA ASN A 123 2.58 -30.69 23.24
C ASN A 123 3.87 -31.54 23.14
N GLU A 124 4.69 -31.61 24.19
CA GLU A 124 6.04 -32.20 24.19
C GLU A 124 6.07 -33.68 23.73
N GLU A 125 4.97 -34.43 23.91
CA GLU A 125 4.85 -35.80 23.42
C GLU A 125 4.89 -35.91 21.89
N LYS A 126 4.36 -34.91 21.16
CA LYS A 126 4.39 -34.91 19.68
C LYS A 126 5.78 -34.61 19.12
N ILE A 127 6.61 -33.85 19.85
CA ILE A 127 8.00 -33.57 19.47
C ILE A 127 8.85 -34.86 19.55
N SER A 128 8.58 -35.68 20.56
CA SER A 128 9.20 -37.01 20.74
C SER A 128 8.87 -37.96 19.58
N LEU A 129 7.59 -38.05 19.19
CA LEU A 129 7.15 -38.86 18.05
C LEU A 129 7.76 -38.39 16.72
N PHE A 130 7.83 -37.07 16.48
CA PHE A 130 8.43 -36.53 15.25
C PHE A 130 9.94 -36.77 15.18
N LYS A 131 10.66 -36.63 16.30
CA LYS A 131 12.08 -37.00 16.39
C LYS A 131 12.30 -38.49 16.15
N LYS A 132 11.40 -39.35 16.65
CA LYS A 132 11.47 -40.80 16.44
C LYS A 132 11.28 -41.16 14.95
N VAL A 133 10.30 -40.57 14.27
CA VAL A 133 10.09 -40.81 12.83
C VAL A 133 11.30 -40.36 11.99
N ILE A 134 11.93 -39.23 12.33
CA ILE A 134 13.14 -38.76 11.64
C ILE A 134 14.35 -39.68 11.90
N ALA A 135 14.46 -40.26 13.10
CA ALA A 135 15.55 -41.17 13.45
C ALA A 135 15.45 -42.55 12.76
N TYR A 136 14.25 -43.02 12.45
CA TYR A 136 14.03 -44.31 11.77
C TYR A 136 14.06 -44.24 10.23
N GLY A 137 14.18 -43.04 9.64
CA GLY A 137 14.22 -42.84 8.18
C GLY A 137 15.61 -42.74 7.55
N LYS A 138 16.70 -42.91 8.31
CA LYS A 138 18.08 -42.71 7.84
C LYS A 138 18.96 -43.92 8.14
N GLY A 139 18.72 -45.03 7.45
CA GLY A 139 19.55 -46.23 7.57
C GLY A 139 19.12 -47.34 6.63
N GLY A 140 19.42 -47.21 5.33
CA GLY A 140 19.10 -48.23 4.34
C GLY A 140 19.64 -47.90 2.95
N ALA A 141 20.97 -47.78 2.83
CA ALA A 141 21.67 -47.86 1.55
C ALA A 141 23.11 -48.33 1.80
N LYS A 142 23.30 -49.65 1.82
CA LYS A 142 24.40 -50.39 1.22
C LYS A 142 24.14 -51.87 1.39
#